data_AF-A0A0J8TZ18-F1
#
_entry.id   AF-A0A0J8TZ18-F1
#
_cell.length_a   1.000
_cell.length_b   1.000
_cell.length_c   1.000
_cell.angle_alpha   90.00
_cell.angle_beta   90.00
_cell.angle_gamma   90.00
#
_symmetry.space_group_name_H-M   'P 1'
#
loop_
_entity.id
_entity.type
_entity.pdbx_description
1 polymer ?
#
loop_
_entity_poly.entity_id
_entity_poly.type
_entity_poly.pdbx_seq_one_letter_code
_entity_poly.pdbx_strand_id
1 'polypeptide(L)'
;MSLVDGQDRTLTVQQWDTFLNGVFPLDRNRLTREWFHSGRAKYTVAGPGAEEFEGTLELGYQIGFPWSLGVGINFSYTTPNILIDDGDITGPPFGLESVITPNLFPGVSISADLGNGPGIQEVATFSVDVKGAAGGVAVSNAHGTVTGAAGGVLLRPFARLIAST
;
A
#
# COMPACT_ATOMS: atom_id res chain seq x y z
N MET A 1 25.35 6.63 -8.85
CA MET A 1 25.69 5.40 -9.60
C MET A 1 25.97 5.79 -11.03
N SER A 2 26.88 5.10 -11.71
CA SER A 2 27.24 5.40 -13.11
C SER A 2 27.23 4.12 -13.95
N LEU A 3 26.84 4.23 -15.21
CA LEU A 3 26.75 3.16 -16.21
C LEU A 3 27.25 3.70 -17.55
N VAL A 4 28.01 2.90 -18.30
CA VAL A 4 28.28 3.17 -19.71
C VAL A 4 27.21 2.46 -20.54
N ASP A 5 26.49 3.20 -21.37
CA ASP A 5 25.42 2.65 -22.19
C ASP A 5 25.92 2.07 -23.53
N GLY A 6 25.01 1.55 -24.36
CA GLY A 6 25.34 0.94 -25.65
C GLY A 6 25.86 1.91 -26.73
N GLN A 7 25.93 3.20 -26.44
CA GLN A 7 26.44 4.25 -27.33
C GLN A 7 27.72 4.91 -26.78
N ASP A 8 28.40 4.24 -25.85
CA ASP A 8 29.60 4.74 -25.15
C ASP A 8 29.37 6.03 -24.35
N ARG A 9 28.13 6.31 -23.93
CA ARG A 9 27.81 7.43 -23.03
C ARG A 9 27.86 6.97 -21.59
N THR A 10 28.51 7.74 -20.72
CA THR A 10 28.51 7.52 -19.28
C THR A 10 27.31 8.25 -18.66
N LEU A 11 26.30 7.48 -18.28
CA LEU A 11 25.11 7.94 -17.57
C LEU A 11 25.36 7.88 -16.06
N THR A 12 25.16 8.99 -15.36
CA THR A 12 25.25 9.04 -13.91
C THR A 12 23.95 9.56 -13.33
N VAL A 13 23.40 8.83 -12.36
CA VAL A 13 22.21 9.23 -11.59
C VAL A 13 22.58 9.35 -10.11
N GLN A 14 22.03 10.39 -9.48
CA GLN A 14 22.27 10.72 -8.09
C GLN A 14 20.95 11.04 -7.38
N GLN A 15 20.89 10.64 -6.12
CA GLN A 15 19.78 10.92 -5.22
C GLN A 15 20.30 11.83 -4.09
N TRP A 16 19.63 12.95 -3.89
CA TRP A 16 20.01 14.01 -2.96
C TRP A 16 18.86 14.34 -2.02
N ASP A 17 19.21 14.79 -0.81
CA ASP A 17 18.29 15.38 0.17
C ASP A 17 17.03 14.54 0.44
N THR A 18 17.16 13.21 0.37
CA THR A 18 16.02 12.32 0.51
C THR A 18 15.58 12.23 1.95
N PHE A 19 14.32 12.56 2.17
CA PHE A 19 13.68 12.48 3.47
C PHE A 19 12.31 11.83 3.34
N LEU A 20 12.10 10.77 4.11
CA LEU A 20 10.82 10.08 4.26
C LEU A 20 10.33 10.33 5.68
N ASN A 21 9.39 11.27 5.81
CA ASN A 21 8.87 11.70 7.09
C ASN A 21 7.59 10.93 7.44
N GLY A 22 7.69 9.93 8.31
CA GLY A 22 6.52 9.22 8.83
C GLY A 22 5.73 10.09 9.81
N VAL A 23 4.41 10.18 9.62
CA VAL A 23 3.50 10.94 10.47
C VAL A 23 2.43 10.03 11.10
N PHE A 24 1.75 10.54 12.12
CA PHE A 24 0.58 9.85 12.65
C PHE A 24 -0.52 9.80 11.58
N PRO A 25 -1.11 8.61 11.32
CA PRO A 25 -2.15 8.47 10.30
C PRO A 25 -3.35 9.37 10.56
N LEU A 26 -3.80 10.07 9.53
CA LEU A 26 -4.95 10.96 9.60
C LEU A 26 -6.25 10.22 9.95
N ASP A 27 -6.39 8.97 9.50
CA ASP A 27 -7.52 8.08 9.77
C ASP A 27 -7.51 7.49 11.20
N ARG A 28 -6.45 7.74 11.98
CA ARG A 28 -6.20 7.18 13.32
C ARG A 28 -6.23 5.65 13.36
N ASN A 29 -6.03 4.99 12.22
CA ASN A 29 -6.02 3.55 12.12
C ASN A 29 -4.61 3.01 12.45
N ARG A 30 -4.55 2.02 13.35
CA ARG A 30 -3.29 1.37 13.74
C ARG A 30 -2.63 0.58 12.61
N LEU A 31 -3.39 0.20 11.60
CA LEU A 31 -2.94 -0.55 10.42
C LEU A 31 -2.56 0.37 9.24
N THR A 32 -2.76 1.68 9.40
CA THR A 32 -2.37 2.67 8.40
C THR A 32 -0.97 3.21 8.71
N ARG A 33 -0.18 3.45 7.66
CA ARG A 33 1.07 4.20 7.72
C ARG A 33 1.00 5.32 6.70
N GLU A 34 1.48 6.49 7.09
CA GLU A 34 1.39 7.70 6.29
C GLU A 34 2.72 8.46 6.38
N TRP A 35 3.18 9.01 5.26
CA TRP A 35 4.45 9.72 5.19
C TRP A 35 4.48 10.80 4.12
N PHE A 36 5.50 11.65 4.21
CA PHE A 36 5.84 12.64 3.19
C PHE A 36 7.25 12.37 2.64
N HIS A 37 7.36 12.34 1.32
CA HIS A 37 8.60 12.17 0.58
C HIS A 37 9.10 13.51 0.05
N SER A 38 10.33 13.87 0.43
CA SER A 38 11.08 14.98 -0.14
C SER A 38 12.41 14.48 -0.67
N GLY A 39 12.91 15.07 -1.74
CA GLY A 39 14.20 14.70 -2.30
C GLY A 39 14.45 15.31 -3.67
N ARG A 40 15.65 15.08 -4.19
CA ARG A 40 16.05 15.55 -5.51
C ARG A 40 16.78 14.45 -6.27
N ALA A 41 16.38 14.24 -7.52
CA ALA A 41 17.13 13.42 -8.47
C ALA A 41 17.97 14.34 -9.36
N LYS A 42 19.24 13.99 -9.57
CA LYS A 42 20.11 14.66 -10.53
C LYS A 42 20.72 13.62 -11.47
N TYR A 43 21.00 14.05 -12.69
CA TYR A 43 21.70 13.23 -13.65
C TYR A 43 22.79 14.02 -14.39
N THR A 44 23.80 13.31 -14.85
CA THR A 44 24.84 13.81 -15.76
C THR A 44 25.18 12.73 -16.79
N VAL A 45 25.31 13.15 -18.04
CA VAL A 45 25.65 12.34 -19.21
C VAL A 45 26.98 12.86 -19.76
N ALA A 46 27.94 11.96 -19.98
CA ALA A 46 29.21 12.30 -20.60
C ALA A 46 29.49 11.38 -21.79
N GLY A 47 30.26 11.85 -22.77
CA GLY A 47 30.59 11.09 -23.98
C GLY A 47 29.93 11.63 -25.25
N PRO A 48 29.90 10.84 -26.34
CA PRO A 48 29.39 11.29 -27.63
C PRO A 48 27.90 11.61 -27.56
N GLY A 49 27.49 12.74 -28.16
CA GLY A 49 26.07 13.14 -28.22
C GLY A 49 25.42 13.47 -26.87
N ALA A 50 26.19 13.74 -25.81
CA ALA A 50 25.66 14.00 -24.47
C ALA A 50 24.69 15.20 -24.43
N GLU A 51 24.92 16.24 -25.23
CA GLU A 51 24.06 17.44 -25.29
C GLU A 51 22.71 17.17 -25.98
N GLU A 52 22.62 16.12 -26.78
CA GLU A 52 21.40 15.69 -27.47
C GLU A 52 20.71 14.54 -26.73
N PHE A 53 21.13 14.26 -25.49
CA PHE A 53 20.51 13.24 -24.67
C PHE A 53 19.02 13.54 -24.44
N GLU A 54 18.18 12.53 -24.63
CA GLU A 54 16.78 12.52 -24.23
C GLU A 54 16.50 11.28 -23.39
N GLY A 55 15.70 11.45 -22.34
CA GLY A 55 15.36 10.36 -21.44
C GLY A 55 14.31 10.73 -20.41
N THR A 56 14.06 9.83 -19.47
CA THR A 56 13.11 10.00 -18.37
C THR A 56 13.84 9.90 -17.03
N LEU A 57 13.61 10.87 -16.16
CA LEU A 57 14.13 10.91 -14.79
C LEU A 57 13.01 10.62 -13.80
N GLU A 58 13.26 9.66 -12.91
CA GLU A 58 12.33 9.22 -11.90
C GLU A 58 12.95 9.28 -10.50
N LEU A 59 12.12 9.65 -9.53
CA LEU A 59 12.42 9.51 -8.11
C LEU A 59 11.22 8.83 -7.46
N GLY A 60 11.48 7.82 -6.64
CA GLY A 60 10.42 7.04 -6.04
C GLY A 60 10.91 6.20 -4.86
N TYR A 61 10.08 5.26 -4.46
CA TYR A 61 10.43 4.29 -3.43
C TYR A 61 9.72 2.96 -3.65
N GLN A 62 10.35 1.89 -3.18
CA GLN A 62 9.71 0.60 -3.02
C GLN A 62 9.12 0.51 -1.62
N ILE A 63 7.93 -0.07 -1.52
CA ILE A 63 7.23 -0.33 -0.27
C ILE A 63 7.03 -1.83 -0.08
N GLY A 64 7.26 -2.32 1.14
CA GLY A 64 7.02 -3.71 1.49
C GLY A 64 6.60 -3.86 2.94
N PHE A 65 5.68 -4.79 3.17
CA PHE A 65 5.26 -5.22 4.50
C PHE A 65 4.87 -6.72 4.47
N PRO A 66 5.16 -7.47 5.54
CA PRO A 66 5.05 -8.93 5.51
C PRO A 66 3.61 -9.45 5.57
N TRP A 67 2.68 -8.70 6.18
CA TRP A 67 1.32 -9.19 6.44
C TRP A 67 0.24 -8.17 6.12
N SER A 68 -0.82 -8.62 5.47
CA SER A 68 -2.07 -7.88 5.33
C SER A 68 -3.02 -8.27 6.46
N LEU A 69 -3.59 -7.29 7.17
CA LEU A 69 -4.51 -7.53 8.28
C LEU A 69 -5.83 -6.80 8.05
N GLY A 70 -6.92 -7.56 7.94
CA GLY A 70 -8.28 -7.06 7.97
C GLY A 70 -8.91 -7.34 9.34
N VAL A 71 -9.60 -6.35 9.92
CA VAL A 71 -10.35 -6.53 11.17
C VAL A 71 -11.82 -6.24 10.90
N GLY A 72 -12.68 -7.22 11.17
CA GLY A 72 -14.13 -7.10 11.09
C GLY A 72 -14.78 -7.28 12.47
N ILE A 73 -15.67 -6.36 12.82
CA ILE A 73 -16.51 -6.47 14.02
C ILE A 73 -17.94 -6.63 13.54
N ASN A 74 -18.61 -7.71 13.95
CA ASN A 74 -20.00 -7.96 13.61
C ASN A 74 -20.86 -7.95 14.88
N PHE A 75 -21.91 -7.13 14.86
CA PHE A 75 -22.96 -7.13 15.86
C PHE A 75 -24.20 -7.80 15.26
N SER A 76 -24.71 -8.84 15.90
CA SER A 76 -25.95 -9.50 15.48
C SER A 76 -26.96 -9.54 16.62
N TYR A 77 -28.19 -9.18 16.28
CA TYR A 77 -29.34 -9.34 17.15
C TYR A 77 -30.50 -9.85 16.31
N THR A 78 -31.06 -10.99 16.70
CA THR A 78 -32.23 -11.59 16.08
C THR A 78 -33.37 -11.51 17.08
N THR A 79 -34.51 -10.95 16.66
CA THR A 79 -35.69 -10.90 17.52
C THR A 79 -36.14 -12.31 17.91
N PRO A 80 -36.64 -12.53 19.13
CA PRO A 80 -37.12 -13.83 19.56
C PRO A 80 -38.10 -14.44 18.56
N ASN A 81 -37.89 -15.70 18.20
CA ASN A 81 -38.76 -16.45 17.32
C ASN A 81 -38.69 -17.94 17.70
N ILE A 82 -39.68 -18.73 17.27
CA ILE A 82 -39.75 -20.16 17.53
C ILE A 82 -39.99 -20.91 16.22
N LEU A 83 -39.34 -22.06 16.06
CA LEU A 83 -39.60 -23.04 15.02
C LEU A 83 -39.91 -24.37 15.71
N ILE A 84 -41.05 -24.99 15.40
CA ILE A 84 -41.34 -26.34 15.89
C ILE A 84 -40.44 -27.32 15.13
N ASP A 85 -39.71 -28.14 15.86
CA ASP A 85 -38.80 -29.14 15.32
C ASP A 85 -39.19 -30.52 15.85
N ASP A 86 -39.57 -31.43 14.96
CA ASP A 86 -40.06 -32.78 15.28
C ASP A 86 -41.21 -32.85 16.32
N GLY A 87 -42.02 -31.79 16.46
CA GLY A 87 -43.18 -31.73 17.37
C GLY A 87 -44.49 -32.29 16.80
N ASP A 88 -45.34 -32.90 17.64
CA ASP A 88 -46.66 -33.39 17.23
C ASP A 88 -47.69 -32.25 17.21
N ILE A 89 -48.15 -31.88 16.01
CA ILE A 89 -49.13 -30.81 15.81
C ILE A 89 -50.59 -31.27 15.92
N THR A 90 -50.84 -32.56 16.13
CA THR A 90 -52.18 -33.16 16.08
C THR A 90 -52.88 -33.25 17.44
N GLY A 91 -52.13 -33.14 18.54
CA GLY A 91 -52.64 -33.09 19.91
C GLY A 91 -52.06 -31.91 20.71
N PRO A 92 -52.76 -31.41 21.75
CA PRO A 92 -52.19 -30.39 22.64
C PRO A 92 -50.87 -30.88 23.29
N PRO A 93 -49.79 -30.06 23.35
CA PRO A 93 -49.75 -28.62 23.13
C PRO A 93 -49.32 -28.17 21.72
N PHE A 94 -49.62 -28.97 20.70
CA PHE A 94 -49.45 -28.65 19.27
C PHE A 94 -47.98 -28.40 18.87
N GLY A 95 -47.05 -29.21 19.36
CA GLY A 95 -45.63 -29.17 19.01
C GLY A 95 -44.81 -28.11 19.76
N LEU A 96 -45.41 -27.33 20.65
CA LEU A 96 -44.71 -26.29 21.43
C LEU A 96 -43.75 -26.86 22.49
N GLU A 97 -43.83 -28.16 22.77
CA GLU A 97 -42.89 -28.91 23.61
C GLU A 97 -41.52 -29.13 22.96
N SER A 98 -41.40 -28.96 21.63
CA SER A 98 -40.17 -29.13 20.88
C SER A 98 -39.94 -27.97 19.91
N VAL A 99 -39.25 -26.93 20.40
CA VAL A 99 -38.97 -25.71 19.63
C VAL A 99 -37.49 -25.37 19.58
N ILE A 100 -37.04 -24.92 18.41
CA ILE A 100 -35.74 -24.27 18.20
C ILE A 100 -35.95 -22.76 18.21
N THR A 101 -35.06 -22.05 18.90
CA THR A 101 -35.00 -20.58 18.91
C THR A 101 -33.69 -20.10 18.29
N PRO A 102 -33.66 -18.91 17.65
CA PRO A 102 -32.39 -18.24 17.37
C PRO A 102 -31.73 -17.80 18.70
N ASN A 103 -30.49 -17.32 18.64
CA ASN A 103 -29.80 -16.77 19.82
C ASN A 103 -30.67 -15.72 20.54
N LEU A 104 -30.98 -15.97 21.81
CA LEU A 104 -31.88 -15.13 22.61
C LEU A 104 -31.24 -13.81 23.09
N PHE A 105 -29.90 -13.76 23.06
CA PHE A 105 -29.14 -12.58 23.46
C PHE A 105 -28.43 -11.97 22.25
N PRO A 106 -28.23 -10.64 22.26
CA PRO A 106 -27.36 -10.00 21.27
C PRO A 106 -25.95 -10.58 21.36
N GLY A 107 -25.34 -10.80 20.19
CA GLY A 107 -23.99 -11.32 20.06
C GLY A 107 -23.06 -10.29 19.44
N VAL A 108 -21.83 -10.24 19.94
CA VAL A 108 -20.72 -9.56 19.29
C VAL A 108 -19.69 -10.62 18.92
N SER A 109 -19.26 -10.62 17.67
CA SER A 109 -18.12 -11.42 17.21
C SER A 109 -17.04 -10.54 16.61
N ILE A 110 -15.79 -10.95 16.81
CA ILE A 110 -14.61 -10.31 16.25
C ILE A 110 -13.93 -11.35 15.36
N SER A 111 -13.71 -10.99 14.10
CA SER A 111 -12.84 -11.75 13.18
C SER A 111 -11.64 -10.90 12.81
N ALA A 112 -10.47 -11.52 12.81
CA ALA A 112 -9.24 -10.90 12.36
C ALA A 112 -8.55 -11.84 11.37
N ASP A 113 -8.44 -11.39 10.13
CA ASP A 113 -7.89 -12.17 9.03
C ASP A 113 -6.49 -11.68 8.72
N LEU A 114 -5.49 -12.52 9.02
CA LEU A 114 -4.09 -12.26 8.73
C LEU A 114 -3.67 -13.04 7.48
N GLY A 115 -3.34 -12.33 6.41
CA GLY A 115 -2.86 -12.89 5.15
C GLY A 115 -1.44 -12.45 4.82
N ASN A 116 -0.87 -13.10 3.81
CA ASN A 116 0.41 -12.69 3.23
C ASN A 116 0.32 -11.23 2.75
N GLY A 117 1.38 -10.44 2.97
CA GLY A 117 1.49 -9.11 2.38
C GLY A 117 1.46 -9.15 0.84
N PRO A 118 1.19 -8.02 0.17
CA PRO A 118 1.06 -7.95 -1.29
C PRO A 118 2.39 -8.06 -2.06
N GLY A 119 3.50 -8.38 -1.36
CA GLY A 119 4.85 -8.33 -1.91
C GLY A 119 5.46 -6.93 -1.86
N ILE A 120 6.49 -6.71 -2.68
CA ILE A 120 7.16 -5.41 -2.83
C ILE A 120 6.50 -4.66 -3.98
N GLN A 121 6.05 -3.44 -3.72
CA GLN A 121 5.50 -2.55 -4.74
C GLN A 121 6.42 -1.36 -4.97
N GLU A 122 6.43 -0.81 -6.17
CA GLU A 122 7.22 0.35 -6.53
C GLU A 122 6.31 1.53 -6.84
N VAL A 123 6.65 2.70 -6.30
CA VAL A 123 5.90 3.95 -6.50
C VAL A 123 6.87 5.02 -7.00
N ALA A 124 6.62 5.54 -8.20
CA ALA A 124 7.30 6.73 -8.70
C ALA A 124 6.61 7.98 -8.11
N THR A 125 7.36 8.80 -7.38
CA THR A 125 6.88 10.10 -6.88
C THR A 125 6.79 11.11 -8.02
N PHE A 126 7.75 11.08 -8.94
CA PHE A 126 7.63 11.71 -10.24
C PHE A 126 8.33 10.86 -11.29
N SER A 127 7.89 10.99 -12.53
CA SER A 127 8.51 10.46 -13.72
C SER A 127 8.35 11.52 -14.82
N VAL A 128 9.45 12.12 -15.25
CA VAL A 128 9.42 13.27 -16.16
C VAL A 128 10.50 13.18 -17.22
N ASP A 129 10.20 13.70 -18.40
CA ASP A 129 11.15 13.76 -19.51
C ASP A 129 12.24 14.83 -19.25
N VAL A 130 13.47 14.50 -19.62
CA VAL A 130 14.66 15.34 -19.45
C VAL A 130 15.48 15.33 -20.75
N LYS A 131 16.14 16.46 -21.02
CA LYS A 131 17.01 16.63 -22.19
C LYS A 131 18.32 17.33 -21.82
N GLY A 132 19.37 17.05 -22.59
CA GLY A 132 20.70 17.64 -22.42
C GLY A 132 21.59 16.90 -21.42
N ALA A 133 22.86 17.31 -21.36
CA ALA A 133 23.92 16.56 -20.68
C ALA A 133 23.82 16.55 -19.14
N ALA A 134 23.06 17.46 -18.53
CA ALA A 134 22.87 17.49 -17.08
C ALA A 134 21.53 18.10 -16.71
N GLY A 135 20.95 17.62 -15.61
CA GLY A 135 19.69 18.17 -15.11
C GLY A 135 19.35 17.63 -13.72
N GLY A 136 18.24 18.12 -13.18
CA GLY A 136 17.73 17.59 -11.93
C GLY A 136 16.38 18.17 -11.55
N VAL A 137 15.58 17.32 -10.92
CA VAL A 137 14.20 17.60 -10.51
C VAL A 137 14.09 17.34 -9.02
N ALA A 138 13.42 18.26 -8.33
CA ALA A 138 13.23 18.20 -6.89
C ALA A 138 11.74 18.09 -6.57
N VAL A 139 11.45 17.39 -5.49
CA VAL A 139 10.12 17.25 -4.92
C VAL A 139 10.18 17.52 -3.43
N SER A 140 9.15 18.19 -2.90
CA SER A 140 9.01 18.45 -1.48
C SER A 140 7.61 18.08 -1.03
N ASN A 141 7.53 17.35 0.08
CA ASN A 141 6.30 16.93 0.73
C ASN A 141 5.29 16.20 -0.17
N ALA A 142 5.76 15.33 -1.08
CA ALA A 142 4.86 14.42 -1.78
C ALA A 142 4.28 13.40 -0.80
N HIS A 143 2.96 13.24 -0.81
CA HIS A 143 2.25 12.38 0.13
C HIS A 143 2.32 10.89 -0.28
N GLY A 144 2.38 10.00 0.71
CA GLY A 144 2.25 8.56 0.53
C GLY A 144 1.53 7.91 1.71
N THR A 145 0.73 6.87 1.44
CA THR A 145 -0.02 6.14 2.46
C THR A 145 -0.25 4.68 2.07
N VAL A 146 -0.35 3.80 3.05
CA VAL A 146 -0.80 2.42 2.90
C VAL A 146 -1.62 2.00 4.14
N THR A 147 -2.66 1.18 3.94
CA THR A 147 -3.48 0.63 5.03
C THR A 147 -3.55 -0.90 4.97
N GLY A 148 -4.05 -1.51 6.05
CA GLY A 148 -4.06 -2.96 6.23
C GLY A 148 -2.66 -3.56 6.43
N ALA A 149 -1.65 -2.74 6.72
CA ALA A 149 -0.27 -3.22 6.85
C ALA A 149 0.05 -3.62 8.29
N ALA A 150 0.54 -4.85 8.47
CA ALA A 150 1.02 -5.35 9.75
C ALA A 150 2.46 -5.93 9.64
N GLY A 151 3.18 -5.91 10.76
CA GLY A 151 4.57 -6.39 10.83
C GLY A 151 5.66 -5.37 10.42
N GLY A 152 5.28 -4.10 10.27
CA GLY A 152 6.19 -3.00 9.91
C GLY A 152 6.23 -2.75 8.41
N VAL A 153 6.22 -1.47 8.04
CA VAL A 153 6.34 -1.01 6.65
C VAL A 153 7.77 -0.51 6.44
N LEU A 154 8.41 -0.99 5.38
CA LEU A 154 9.72 -0.52 4.95
C LEU A 154 9.59 0.24 3.63
N LEU A 155 10.32 1.35 3.55
CA LEU A 155 10.43 2.17 2.35
C LEU A 155 11.88 2.19 1.91
N ARG A 156 12.13 1.89 0.63
CA ARG A 156 13.46 1.95 0.01
C ARG A 156 13.43 2.99 -1.12
N PRO A 157 14.00 4.19 -0.94
CA PRO A 157 14.00 5.21 -1.98
C PRO A 157 14.96 4.84 -3.12
N PHE A 158 14.65 5.32 -4.32
CA PHE A 158 15.50 5.19 -5.51
C PHE A 158 15.40 6.42 -6.41
N ALA A 159 16.44 6.63 -7.22
CA ALA A 159 16.42 7.50 -8.39
C ALA A 159 16.78 6.67 -9.62
N ARG A 160 16.07 6.89 -10.73
CA ARG A 160 16.25 6.15 -11.98
C ARG A 160 16.34 7.11 -13.16
N LEU A 161 17.26 6.84 -14.06
CA LEU A 161 17.40 7.53 -15.34
C LEU A 161 17.23 6.48 -16.45
N ILE A 162 16.35 6.76 -17.41
CA ILE A 162 16.06 5.90 -18.55
C ILE A 162 16.42 6.70 -19.80
N ALA A 163 17.28 6.17 -20.67
CA ALA A 163 17.58 6.80 -21.95
C ALA A 163 16.48 6.45 -22.98
N SER A 164 16.11 7.40 -23.85
CA SER A 164 15.13 7.16 -24.93
C SER A 164 15.70 6.41 -26.14
N THR A 165 17.01 6.15 -26.14
CA THR A 165 17.79 5.53 -27.21
C THR A 165 17.87 4.02 -27.09
#